data_AF-A0A4Y8KPA3-F1
#
_entry.id   AF-A0A4Y8KPA3-F1
#
_cell.length_a   1.000
_cell.length_b   1.000
_cell.length_c   1.000
_cell.angle_alpha   90.00
_cell.angle_beta   90.00
_cell.angle_gamma   90.00
#
_symmetry.space_group_name_H-M   'P 1'
#
loop_
_entity.id
_entity.type
_entity.pdbx_description
1 polymer ?
#
loop_
_entity_poly.entity_id
_entity_poly.type
_entity_poly.pdbx_seq_one_letter_code
_entity_poly.pdbx_strand_id
1 'polypeptide(L)'
;METVRPHFPKTIVPFQARFGDEEVCLECLYAYRGPEGYSGPRCQGQVPWPARGRGLRDCAGCRHQVSLSEGTVLHKTHAPLLLWCRAAYLMTTGTPGISAIQLQRQLGLTRYQTA
;
A
#
# COMPACT_ATOMS: atom_id res chain seq x y z
N MET A 1 -5.08 -3.34 20.91
CA MET A 1 -5.77 -2.57 19.85
C MET A 1 -5.92 -3.48 18.65
N GLU A 2 -7.09 -4.08 18.47
CA GLU A 2 -7.42 -4.86 17.27
C GLU A 2 -7.31 -3.95 16.05
N THR A 3 -6.40 -4.28 15.13
CA THR A 3 -6.36 -3.66 13.81
C THR A 3 -7.55 -4.18 13.02
N VAL A 4 -8.70 -3.51 13.15
CA VAL A 4 -9.87 -3.79 12.31
C VAL A 4 -9.46 -3.53 10.87
N ARG A 5 -9.35 -4.60 10.08
CA ARG A 5 -9.03 -4.48 8.66
C ARG A 5 -10.06 -3.57 8.02
N PRO A 6 -9.65 -2.48 7.34
CA PRO A 6 -10.60 -1.54 6.79
C PRO A 6 -11.50 -2.23 5.75
N HIS A 7 -12.80 -1.90 5.76
CA HIS A 7 -13.72 -2.40 4.75
C HIS A 7 -13.33 -1.87 3.35
N PHE A 8 -13.08 -2.78 2.41
CA PHE A 8 -12.73 -2.42 1.03
C PHE A 8 -13.99 -2.03 0.22
N PRO A 9 -14.03 -0.83 -0.39
CA PRO A 9 -15.18 -0.38 -1.16
C PRO A 9 -15.31 -1.18 -2.47
N LYS A 10 -16.55 -1.58 -2.80
CA LYS A 10 -16.85 -2.42 -3.97
C LYS A 10 -17.24 -1.64 -5.24
N THR A 11 -17.40 -0.32 -5.12
CA THR A 11 -17.79 0.56 -6.23
C THR A 11 -16.86 1.76 -6.33
N ILE A 12 -16.80 2.37 -7.52
CA ILE A 12 -15.74 3.33 -7.86
C ILE A 12 -15.86 4.64 -7.10
N VAL A 13 -17.08 5.12 -6.88
CA VAL A 13 -17.35 6.40 -6.19
C VAL A 13 -16.84 6.38 -4.74
N PRO A 14 -17.23 5.42 -3.87
CA PRO A 14 -16.69 5.35 -2.52
C PRO A 14 -15.20 4.99 -2.49
N PHE A 15 -14.69 4.26 -3.49
CA PHE A 15 -13.26 4.01 -3.62
C PHE A 15 -12.48 5.32 -3.84
N GLN A 16 -12.89 6.15 -4.78
CA GLN A 16 -12.23 7.43 -5.07
C GLN A 16 -12.32 8.41 -3.90
N ALA A 17 -13.46 8.45 -3.20
CA ALA A 17 -13.64 9.29 -2.02
C ALA A 17 -12.70 8.87 -0.87
N ARG A 18 -12.45 7.57 -0.72
CA ARG A 18 -11.60 7.03 0.35
C ARG A 18 -10.11 7.05 0.00
N PHE A 19 -9.76 6.61 -1.19
CA PHE A 19 -8.38 6.48 -1.67
C PHE A 19 -8.06 7.62 -2.63
N GLY A 20 -8.18 8.86 -2.15
CA GLY A 20 -7.78 10.07 -2.87
C GLY A 20 -6.39 10.59 -2.48
N ASP A 21 -5.85 10.11 -1.36
CA ASP A 21 -4.64 10.62 -0.73
C ASP A 21 -3.63 9.49 -0.46
N GLU A 22 -2.35 9.78 -0.69
CA GLU A 22 -1.22 8.88 -0.44
C GLU A 22 -1.11 8.48 1.04
N GLU A 23 -1.42 9.39 1.96
CA GLU A 23 -1.41 9.15 3.40
C GLU A 23 -2.51 8.16 3.80
N VAL A 24 -3.69 8.24 3.20
CA VAL A 24 -4.77 7.27 3.45
C VAL A 24 -4.40 5.88 2.93
N CYS A 25 -3.71 5.80 1.79
CA CYS A 25 -3.17 4.55 1.27
C CYS A 25 -2.11 3.94 2.21
N LEU A 26 -1.23 4.77 2.79
CA LEU A 26 -0.23 4.35 3.78
C LEU A 26 -0.89 3.79 5.05
N GLU A 27 -1.89 4.49 5.59
CA GLU A 27 -2.62 4.03 6.78
C GLU A 27 -3.38 2.73 6.51
N CYS A 28 -4.00 2.59 5.34
CA CYS A 28 -4.66 1.35 4.95
C CYS A 28 -3.67 0.19 4.84
N LEU A 29 -2.50 0.40 4.21
CA LEU A 29 -1.44 -0.61 4.11
C LEU A 29 -0.97 -1.07 5.48
N TYR A 30 -0.75 -0.12 6.40
CA TYR A 30 -0.38 -0.41 7.78
C TYR A 30 -1.47 -1.21 8.52
N ALA A 31 -2.74 -0.81 8.39
CA ALA A 31 -3.87 -1.50 9.01
C ALA A 31 -4.07 -2.93 8.47
N TYR A 32 -3.81 -3.19 7.18
CA TYR A 32 -3.89 -4.53 6.60
C TYR A 32 -2.72 -5.42 7.01
N ARG A 33 -1.52 -4.85 7.17
CA ARG A 33 -0.31 -5.58 7.56
C ARG A 33 -0.38 -6.05 9.01
N GLY A 34 -0.92 -5.22 9.90
CA GLY A 34 -1.03 -5.51 11.32
C GLY A 34 0.33 -5.67 12.01
N PRO A 35 0.33 -5.91 13.34
CA PRO A 35 1.55 -6.05 14.12
C PRO A 35 2.38 -7.29 13.76
N GLU A 36 1.73 -8.38 13.35
CA GLU A 36 2.39 -9.66 13.04
C GLU A 36 2.99 -9.72 11.64
N GLY A 37 2.51 -8.89 10.72
CA GLY A 37 3.05 -8.80 9.36
C GLY A 37 4.31 -7.94 9.26
N TYR A 38 4.72 -7.27 10.34
CA TYR A 38 5.89 -6.41 10.36
C TYR A 38 7.07 -7.09 11.07
N SER A 39 8.10 -7.42 10.30
CA SER A 39 9.42 -7.80 10.82
C SER A 39 10.41 -6.69 10.47
N GLY A 40 10.87 -5.97 11.49
CA GLY A 40 11.88 -4.92 11.27
C GLY A 40 13.20 -5.52 10.75
N PRO A 41 13.85 -4.91 9.74
CA PRO A 41 14.97 -5.52 9.01
C PRO A 41 16.22 -5.77 9.85
N ARG A 42 16.37 -5.08 11.00
CA ARG A 42 17.55 -5.18 11.87
C ARG A 42 17.30 -5.87 13.21
N CYS A 43 16.10 -5.78 13.76
CA CYS A 43 15.83 -6.20 15.13
C CYS A 43 14.62 -7.10 15.30
N GLN A 44 13.94 -7.49 14.21
CA GLN A 44 12.65 -8.17 14.25
C GLN A 44 11.64 -7.39 15.13
N GLY A 45 11.86 -6.08 15.25
CA GLY A 45 11.24 -5.25 16.28
C GLY A 45 9.77 -4.96 15.98
N GLN A 46 9.12 -4.44 17.02
CA GLN A 46 7.68 -4.15 17.04
C GLN A 46 7.26 -3.08 16.03
N VAL A 47 5.94 -3.02 15.88
CA VAL A 47 5.15 -2.12 15.04
C VAL A 47 5.78 -0.74 14.88
N PRO A 48 6.01 -0.27 13.64
CA PRO A 48 6.73 0.97 13.40
C PRO A 48 5.78 2.17 13.59
N TRP A 49 6.28 3.27 14.17
CA TRP A 49 5.49 4.51 14.36
C TRP A 49 5.77 5.55 13.25
N PRO A 50 4.90 6.55 13.05
CA PRO A 50 5.12 7.61 12.07
C PRO A 50 6.47 8.31 12.28
N ALA A 51 7.37 8.21 11.29
CA ALA A 51 8.65 8.92 11.31
C ALA A 51 8.47 10.36 10.81
N ARG A 52 9.49 11.20 11.03
CA ARG A 52 9.58 12.51 10.34
C ARG A 52 9.95 12.27 8.87
N GLY A 53 8.94 12.23 8.01
CA GLY A 53 9.08 12.04 6.56
C GLY A 53 7.87 11.29 5.99
N ARG A 54 7.42 11.65 4.78
CA ARG A 54 6.27 10.96 4.16
C ARG A 54 6.63 9.51 3.86
N GLY A 55 5.74 8.58 4.19
CA GLY A 55 5.86 7.16 3.84
C GLY A 55 6.91 6.35 4.61
N LEU A 56 7.69 6.99 5.49
CA LEU A 56 8.65 6.31 6.36
C LEU A 56 8.07 6.12 7.77
N ARG A 57 8.42 4.99 8.38
CA ARG A 57 8.08 4.68 9.77
C ARG A 57 9.35 4.32 10.51
N ASP A 58 9.42 4.70 11.77
CA ASP A 58 10.56 4.36 12.62
C ASP A 58 10.25 3.05 13.33
N CYS A 59 11.16 2.09 13.21
CA CYS A 59 11.02 0.82 13.91
C CYS A 59 11.11 1.01 15.44
N ALA A 60 10.19 0.38 16.17
CA ALA A 60 10.14 0.57 17.61
C ALA A 60 11.32 0.00 18.41
N GLY A 61 11.94 -1.07 17.89
CA GLY A 61 13.08 -1.72 18.54
C GLY A 61 14.43 -1.04 18.26
N CYS A 62 14.67 -0.59 17.03
CA CYS A 62 15.99 -0.10 16.62
C CYS A 62 16.02 1.34 16.09
N ARG A 63 14.88 2.04 16.07
CA ARG A 63 14.72 3.41 15.50
C ARG A 63 15.22 3.56 14.05
N HIS A 64 15.33 2.45 13.34
CA HIS A 64 15.67 2.48 11.92
C HIS A 64 14.45 2.90 11.12
N GLN A 65 14.64 3.81 10.16
CA GLN A 65 13.60 4.18 9.21
C GLN A 65 13.36 3.03 8.25
N VAL A 66 12.10 2.64 8.14
CA VAL A 66 11.63 1.57 7.26
C VAL A 66 10.51 2.09 6.37
N SER A 67 10.39 1.48 5.20
CA SER A 67 9.21 1.68 4.35
C SER A 67 8.12 0.69 4.77
N LEU A 68 6.86 1.13 4.82
CA LEU A 68 5.73 0.21 5.01
C LEU A 68 5.60 -0.81 3.88
N SER A 69 6.16 -0.51 2.70
CA SER A 69 6.20 -1.42 1.56
C SER A 69 7.28 -2.50 1.69
N GLU A 70 8.16 -2.44 2.68
CA GLU A 70 9.25 -3.38 2.86
C GLU A 70 8.77 -4.81 3.15
N GLY A 71 9.25 -5.78 2.38
CA GLY A 71 8.77 -7.17 2.46
C GLY A 71 7.40 -7.43 1.83
N THR A 72 6.86 -6.49 1.06
CA THR A 72 5.64 -6.68 0.26
C THR A 72 5.97 -6.63 -1.24
N VAL A 73 4.99 -6.96 -2.09
CA VAL A 73 5.09 -6.73 -3.56
C VAL A 73 5.33 -5.26 -3.93
N LEU A 74 5.08 -4.34 -3.00
CA LEU A 74 5.30 -2.90 -3.15
C LEU A 74 6.73 -2.49 -2.78
N HIS A 75 7.58 -3.43 -2.33
CA HIS A 75 8.94 -3.11 -1.89
C HIS A 75 9.75 -2.50 -3.04
N LYS A 76 10.47 -1.41 -2.75
CA LYS A 76 11.27 -0.65 -3.73
C LYS A 76 10.49 -0.11 -4.93
N THR A 77 9.16 -0.06 -4.85
CA THR A 77 8.38 0.63 -5.88
C THR A 77 8.65 2.14 -5.83
N HIS A 78 8.85 2.73 -7.01
CA HIS A 78 8.88 4.17 -7.19
C HIS A 78 7.50 4.74 -7.53
N ALA A 79 6.50 3.88 -7.71
CA ALA A 79 5.13 4.30 -7.98
C ALA A 79 4.43 4.73 -6.68
N PRO A 80 3.62 5.80 -6.71
CA PRO A 80 2.80 6.19 -5.56
C PRO A 80 1.88 5.04 -5.10
N LEU A 81 1.71 4.89 -3.79
CA LEU A 81 0.80 3.89 -3.21
C LEU A 81 -0.64 4.10 -3.64
N LEU A 82 -1.04 5.35 -3.91
CA LEU A 82 -2.32 5.66 -4.53
C LEU A 82 -2.51 4.93 -5.86
N LEU A 83 -1.47 4.83 -6.68
CA LEU A 83 -1.50 4.11 -7.95
C LEU A 83 -1.65 2.61 -7.73
N TRP A 84 -0.98 2.06 -6.72
CA TRP A 84 -1.14 0.67 -6.30
C TRP A 84 -2.52 0.33 -5.77
N CYS A 85 -3.12 1.21 -4.95
CA CYS A 85 -4.49 1.04 -4.48
C CYS A 85 -5.49 1.05 -5.64
N ARG A 86 -5.31 1.94 -6.62
CA ARG A 86 -6.12 1.97 -7.84
C ARG A 86 -5.96 0.69 -8.66
N ALA A 87 -4.72 0.21 -8.81
CA ALA A 87 -4.43 -1.02 -9.50
C ALA A 87 -5.13 -2.21 -8.84
N ALA A 88 -5.00 -2.33 -7.51
CA ALA A 88 -5.64 -3.38 -6.72
C ALA A 88 -7.17 -3.35 -6.84
N TYR A 89 -7.78 -2.16 -6.81
CA TYR A 89 -9.22 -2.00 -7.00
C TYR A 89 -9.67 -2.48 -8.38
N LEU A 90 -9.00 -2.07 -9.45
CA LEU A 90 -9.33 -2.47 -10.82
C LEU A 90 -9.19 -3.99 -11.03
N MET A 91 -8.15 -4.59 -10.44
CA MET A 91 -7.92 -6.04 -10.53
C MET A 91 -8.95 -6.86 -9.74
N THR A 92 -9.43 -6.37 -8.61
CA THR A 92 -10.34 -7.13 -7.72
C THR A 92 -11.81 -6.93 -8.03
N THR A 93 -12.19 -5.80 -8.64
CA THR A 93 -13.58 -5.50 -9.01
C THR A 93 -13.90 -5.77 -10.49
N GLY A 94 -12.88 -5.88 -11.34
CA GLY A 94 -13.06 -6.17 -12.76
C GLY A 94 -13.33 -7.66 -13.00
N THR A 95 -14.56 -8.02 -13.38
CA THR A 95 -14.93 -9.39 -13.79
C THR A 95 -15.11 -9.42 -15.31
N PRO A 96 -14.53 -10.40 -16.06
CA PRO A 96 -13.81 -11.61 -15.62
C PRO A 96 -12.34 -11.43 -15.22
N GLY A 97 -11.84 -10.20 -15.23
CA GLY A 97 -10.44 -9.84 -14.94
C GLY A 97 -10.04 -8.63 -15.78
N ILE A 98 -8.91 -8.00 -15.44
CA ILE A 98 -8.34 -6.90 -16.24
C ILE A 98 -7.01 -7.34 -16.84
N SER A 99 -6.83 -7.12 -18.15
CA SER A 99 -5.53 -7.38 -18.79
C SER A 99 -4.49 -6.33 -18.35
N ALA A 100 -3.21 -6.70 -18.36
CA ALA A 100 -2.14 -5.79 -17.97
C ALA A 100 -2.10 -4.51 -18.84
N ILE A 101 -2.41 -4.61 -20.14
CA ILE A 101 -2.49 -3.46 -21.05
C ILE A 101 -3.66 -2.55 -20.68
N GLN A 102 -4.82 -3.14 -20.35
CA GLN A 102 -5.98 -2.35 -19.94
C GLN A 102 -5.74 -1.67 -18.60
N LEU A 103 -5.09 -2.35 -17.66
CA LEU A 103 -4.66 -1.78 -16.39
C LEU A 103 -3.70 -0.61 -16.60
N GLN A 104 -2.69 -0.77 -17.46
CA GLN A 104 -1.75 0.29 -17.81
C GLN A 104 -2.47 1.54 -18.35
N ARG A 105 -3.42 1.35 -19.26
CA ARG A 105 -4.24 2.45 -19.84
C ARG A 105 -5.08 3.15 -18.78
N GLN A 106 -5.76 2.38 -17.92
CA GLN A 106 -6.60 2.93 -16.85
C GLN A 106 -5.78 3.70 -15.81
N LEU A 107 -4.53 3.31 -15.57
CA LEU A 107 -3.63 3.98 -14.64
C LEU A 107 -2.81 5.12 -15.28
N GLY A 108 -2.92 5.34 -16.60
CA GLY A 108 -2.15 6.36 -17.30
C GLY A 108 -0.64 6.14 -17.31
N LEU A 109 -0.19 4.88 -17.20
CA LEU A 109 1.23 4.54 -17.14
C LEU A 109 1.85 4.59 -18.54
N THR A 110 2.90 5.41 -18.71
CA THR A 110 3.58 5.62 -20.00
C THR A 110 4.52 4.48 -20.40
N ARG A 111 4.98 3.66 -19.45
CA ARG A 111 5.84 2.49 -19.73
C ARG A 111 5.28 1.21 -19.12
N TYR A 112 5.36 0.12 -19.90
CA TYR A 112 5.25 -1.23 -19.37
C TYR A 112 6.62 -1.59 -18.76
N GLN A 113 6.91 -1.10 -17.56
CA GLN A 113 8.04 -1.62 -16.80
C GLN A 113 7.58 -2.91 -16.15
N THR A 114 7.95 -4.04 -16.76
CA THR A 114 8.00 -5.33 -16.06
C THR A 114 8.90 -5.14 -14.84
N ALA A 115 8.28 -5.28 -13.67
CA ALA A 115 8.92 -5.22 -12.36
C ALA A 115 10.08 -6.21 -12.24
#